data_AF-A0AAV7I5K4-F1
#
_entry.id   AF-A0AAV7I5K4-F1
#
_cell.length_a   1.000
_cell.length_b   1.000
_cell.length_c   1.000
_cell.angle_alpha   90.00
_cell.angle_beta   90.00
_cell.angle_gamma   90.00
#
_symmetry.space_group_name_H-M   'P 1'
#
loop_
_entity.id
_entity.type
_entity.pdbx_description
1 polymer ?
#
loop_
_entity_poly.entity_id
_entity_poly.type
_entity_poly.pdbx_seq_one_letter_code
_entity_poly.pdbx_strand_id
1 'polypeptide(L)'
;VPAYTKDKLCNLIDKRIGLERFQDAIGGTTRHEIYSRTLKHPQPSAKHPKDLLLDHEFCRLLKILEGAVSESVKGNTSCNDSPKEIGNSDPMVGQYKDLIREQDEEIQKLKRDNENLEKEKQEFQ
;
A
#
# COMPACT_ATOMS: atom_id res chain seq x y z
N VAL A 1 -2.95 25.39 -17.75
CA VAL A 1 -2.60 24.10 -17.10
C VAL A 1 -2.66 24.31 -15.60
N PRO A 2 -3.35 23.48 -14.80
CA PRO A 2 -3.32 23.64 -13.35
C PRO A 2 -1.87 23.47 -12.89
N ALA A 3 -1.32 24.46 -12.20
CA ALA A 3 0.09 24.46 -11.82
C ALA A 3 0.45 23.27 -10.90
N TYR A 4 -0.53 22.74 -10.16
CA TYR A 4 -0.36 21.68 -9.18
C TYR A 4 -1.42 20.58 -9.37
N THR A 5 -1.13 19.60 -10.23
CA THR A 5 -1.91 18.36 -10.28
C THR A 5 -1.42 17.40 -9.21
N LYS A 6 -2.23 16.38 -8.85
CA LYS A 6 -1.85 15.35 -7.87
C LYS A 6 -0.48 14.74 -8.19
N ASP A 7 -0.26 14.34 -9.45
CA ASP A 7 0.99 13.70 -9.86
C ASP A 7 2.20 14.63 -9.72
N LYS A 8 2.02 15.91 -10.06
CA LYS A 8 3.08 16.91 -9.89
C LYS A 8 3.43 17.12 -8.43
N LEU A 9 2.44 17.09 -7.53
CA LEU A 9 2.66 17.20 -6.08
C LEU A 9 3.34 15.96 -5.50
N CYS A 10 2.89 14.76 -5.87
CA CYS A 10 3.55 13.52 -5.44
C CYS A 10 5.00 13.45 -5.93
N ASN A 11 5.26 13.80 -7.19
CA ASN A 11 6.61 13.89 -7.73
C ASN A 11 7.45 14.94 -7.00
N LEU A 12 6.87 16.08 -6.62
CA LEU A 12 7.57 17.11 -5.87
C LEU A 12 7.98 16.61 -4.48
N ILE A 13 7.08 15.88 -3.80
CA ILE A 13 7.36 15.28 -2.49
C ILE A 13 8.51 14.26 -2.62
N ASP A 14 8.45 13.35 -3.59
CA ASP A 14 9.49 12.35 -3.84
C ASP A 14 10.86 13.01 -4.10
N LYS A 15 10.92 13.97 -5.03
CA LYS A 15 12.19 14.56 -5.48
C LYS A 15 12.80 15.57 -4.51
N ARG A 16 12.01 16.22 -3.65
CA ARG A 16 12.50 17.31 -2.78
C ARG A 16 12.55 16.96 -1.31
N ILE A 17 11.66 16.09 -0.85
CA ILE A 17 11.52 15.75 0.57
C ILE A 17 11.96 14.29 0.79
N GLY A 18 11.55 13.40 -0.11
CA GLY A 18 11.65 11.96 0.05
C GLY A 18 10.43 11.40 0.78
N LEU A 19 9.92 10.26 0.30
CA LEU A 19 8.68 9.65 0.80
C LEU A 19 8.77 9.27 2.28
N GLU A 20 9.90 8.71 2.71
CA GLU A 20 10.14 8.32 4.10
C GLU A 20 10.13 9.53 5.04
N ARG A 21 10.86 10.59 4.69
CA ARG A 21 10.88 11.84 5.46
C ARG A 21 9.51 12.51 5.54
N PHE A 22 8.73 12.45 4.47
CA PHE A 22 7.37 12.95 4.45
C PHE A 22 6.46 12.17 5.41
N GLN A 23 6.51 10.84 5.37
CA GLN A 23 5.76 9.96 6.27
C GLN A 23 6.20 10.16 7.72
N ASP A 24 7.49 10.28 7.98
CA ASP A 24 8.04 10.52 9.31
C ASP A 24 7.64 11.87 9.89
N ALA A 25 7.57 12.91 9.07
CA ALA A 25 7.11 14.22 9.51
C ALA A 25 5.64 14.18 9.98
N ILE A 26 4.78 13.49 9.22
CA ILE A 26 3.37 13.32 9.59
C ILE A 26 3.25 12.44 10.83
N GLY A 27 3.87 11.25 10.83
CA GLY A 27 3.83 10.32 11.94
C GLY A 27 4.52 10.84 13.21
N GLY A 28 5.45 11.78 13.09
CA GLY A 28 6.05 12.47 14.23
C GLY A 28 5.01 13.24 15.06
N THR A 29 3.96 13.75 14.40
CA THR A 29 2.85 14.44 15.09
C THR A 29 2.02 13.45 15.91
N THR A 30 1.71 12.28 15.36
CA THR A 30 0.89 11.27 16.05
C THR A 30 1.63 10.54 17.17
N ARG A 31 2.97 10.44 17.08
CA ARG A 31 3.86 9.93 18.14
C ARG A 31 4.08 10.91 19.29
N HIS A 32 3.72 12.18 19.14
CA HIS A 32 3.94 13.18 20.18
C HIS A 32 3.09 12.88 21.44
N GLU A 33 3.67 13.02 22.63
CA GLU A 33 2.98 12.67 23.89
C GLU A 33 1.67 13.44 24.11
N ILE A 34 1.64 14.72 23.69
CA ILE A 34 0.46 15.59 23.75
C ILE A 34 -0.66 15.07 22.85
N TYR A 35 -0.34 14.52 21.68
CA TYR A 35 -1.33 14.04 20.72
C TYR A 35 -2.24 12.96 21.34
N SER A 36 -1.64 11.95 21.98
CA SER A 36 -2.37 10.86 22.62
C SER A 36 -3.29 11.33 23.76
N ARG A 37 -2.89 12.38 24.49
CA ARG A 37 -3.69 12.97 25.56
C ARG A 37 -4.87 13.74 24.99
N THR A 38 -4.63 14.65 24.06
CA THR A 38 -5.65 15.48 23.41
C THR A 38 -6.67 14.63 22.66
N LEU A 39 -6.25 13.54 22.00
CA LEU A 39 -7.16 12.64 21.30
C LEU A 39 -8.13 11.90 22.25
N LYS A 40 -7.76 11.66 23.51
CA LYS A 40 -8.62 10.97 24.49
C LYS A 40 -9.59 11.89 25.22
N HIS A 41 -9.27 13.18 25.31
CA HIS A 41 -10.02 14.14 26.12
C HIS A 41 -10.53 15.29 25.24
N PRO A 42 -11.83 15.28 24.87
CA PRO A 42 -12.42 16.35 24.07
C PRO A 42 -12.37 17.71 24.74
N GLN A 43 -12.45 17.73 26.08
CA GLN A 43 -12.35 18.96 26.84
C GLN A 43 -10.87 19.32 27.06
N PRO A 44 -10.42 20.52 26.64
CA PRO A 44 -9.05 20.95 26.88
C PRO A 44 -8.76 21.00 28.37
N SER A 45 -7.67 20.35 28.78
CA SER A 45 -7.19 20.38 30.17
C SER A 45 -5.67 20.47 30.17
N ALA A 46 -5.17 21.59 30.69
CA ALA A 46 -3.76 21.93 30.72
C ALA A 46 -3.43 22.64 32.04
N LYS A 47 -2.26 22.32 32.62
CA LYS A 47 -1.77 23.00 33.83
C LYS A 47 -1.04 24.30 33.49
N HIS A 48 -0.42 24.34 32.31
CA HIS A 48 0.30 25.51 31.81
C HIS A 48 -0.12 25.82 30.37
N PRO A 49 -0.09 27.10 29.94
CA PRO A 49 -0.44 27.49 28.58
C PRO A 49 0.38 26.76 27.50
N LYS A 50 1.64 26.41 27.80
CA LYS A 50 2.52 25.64 26.90
C LYS A 50 2.04 24.21 26.60
N ASP A 51 1.14 23.67 27.42
CA ASP A 51 0.62 22.31 27.24
C ASP A 51 -0.57 22.28 26.25
N LEU A 52 -1.09 23.45 25.86
CA LEU A 52 -2.23 23.65 24.96
C LEU A 52 -1.76 23.77 23.49
N LEU A 53 -1.12 22.71 22.96
CA LEU A 53 -0.54 22.72 21.62
C LEU A 53 -1.47 22.17 20.51
N LEU A 54 -2.30 21.18 20.85
CA LEU A 54 -3.12 20.45 19.89
C LEU A 54 -4.59 20.48 20.32
N ASP A 55 -5.47 20.50 19.33
CA ASP A 55 -6.93 20.42 19.49
C ASP A 55 -7.45 18.98 19.30
N HIS A 56 -8.56 18.65 19.95
CA HIS A 56 -9.17 17.32 19.89
C HIS A 56 -9.65 16.94 18.48
N GLU A 57 -10.36 17.83 17.79
CA GLU A 57 -10.89 17.55 16.47
C GLU A 57 -9.76 17.52 15.43
N PHE A 58 -8.71 18.32 15.62
CA PHE A 58 -7.48 18.18 14.83
C PHE A 58 -6.87 16.79 14.96
N CYS A 59 -6.68 16.28 16.19
CA CYS A 59 -6.12 14.95 16.40
C CYS A 59 -7.01 13.85 15.79
N ARG A 60 -8.33 13.99 15.91
CA ARG A 60 -9.29 13.04 15.33
C ARG A 60 -9.22 13.05 13.80
N LEU A 61 -9.16 14.22 13.19
CA LEU A 61 -9.03 14.38 11.74
C LEU A 61 -7.71 13.77 11.23
N LEU A 62 -6.59 14.06 11.90
CA LEU A 62 -5.28 13.54 11.52
C LEU A 62 -5.26 12.01 11.58
N LYS A 63 -5.84 11.40 12.62
CA LYS A 63 -5.97 9.94 12.74
C LYS A 63 -6.69 9.29 11.56
N ILE A 64 -7.69 9.97 10.99
CA ILE A 64 -8.47 9.46 9.86
C ILE A 64 -7.70 9.64 8.55
N LEU A 65 -7.01 10.77 8.39
CA LEU A 65 -6.37 11.14 7.12
C LEU A 65 -4.94 10.61 6.96
N GLU A 66 -4.19 10.35 8.04
CA GLU A 66 -2.77 9.96 7.98
C GLU A 66 -2.52 8.77 7.05
N GLY A 67 -3.33 7.71 7.17
CA GLY A 67 -3.25 6.53 6.30
C GLY A 67 -3.59 6.86 4.85
N ALA A 68 -4.71 7.56 4.61
CA ALA A 68 -5.16 7.91 3.26
C ALA A 68 -4.15 8.82 2.53
N VAL A 69 -3.53 9.76 3.24
CA VAL A 69 -2.48 10.64 2.70
C VAL A 69 -1.22 9.83 2.40
N SER A 70 -0.79 8.95 3.32
CA SER A 70 0.40 8.12 3.13
C SER A 70 0.28 7.21 1.91
N GLU A 71 -0.87 6.57 1.71
CA GLU A 71 -1.12 5.71 0.54
C GLU A 71 -1.26 6.51 -0.76
N SER A 72 -1.86 7.71 -0.70
CA SER A 72 -2.03 8.56 -1.88
C SER A 72 -0.70 9.04 -2.47
N VAL A 73 0.34 9.20 -1.65
CA VAL A 73 1.67 9.62 -2.11
C VAL A 73 2.51 8.43 -2.58
N LYS A 74 2.39 7.26 -1.92
CA LYS A 74 3.04 5.99 -2.35
C LYS A 74 2.56 5.53 -3.72
N GLY A 75 1.25 5.59 -3.98
CA GLY A 75 0.65 5.08 -5.21
C GLY A 75 1.11 5.79 -6.49
N ASN A 76 1.63 7.02 -6.36
CA ASN A 76 1.98 7.87 -7.50
C ASN A 76 3.48 7.85 -7.86
N THR A 77 4.35 7.36 -6.98
CA THR A 77 5.78 7.17 -7.28
C THR A 77 6.04 5.93 -8.14
N SER A 78 5.07 5.00 -8.20
CA SER A 78 5.21 3.72 -8.90
C SER A 78 4.54 3.69 -10.28
N CYS A 79 3.82 4.74 -10.70
CA CYS A 79 3.06 4.66 -11.94
C CYS A 79 3.11 5.97 -12.75
N ASN A 80 3.81 5.87 -13.87
CA ASN A 80 3.51 6.62 -15.09
C ASN A 80 2.30 6.00 -15.84
N ASP A 81 1.53 5.12 -15.19
CA ASP A 81 0.38 4.44 -15.79
C ASP A 81 -0.88 4.67 -14.94
N SER A 82 -1.85 5.36 -15.56
CA SER A 82 -3.30 5.43 -15.32
C SER A 82 -3.90 4.90 -14.00
N PRO A 83 -4.91 5.60 -13.42
CA PRO A 83 -5.57 5.20 -12.19
C PRO A 83 -6.36 3.89 -12.42
N LYS A 84 -5.99 2.82 -11.72
CA LYS A 84 -6.85 1.63 -11.62
C LYS A 84 -7.49 1.59 -10.24
N GLU A 85 -8.81 1.64 -10.29
CA GLU A 85 -9.73 1.41 -9.18
C GLU A 85 -9.35 0.15 -8.40
N ILE A 86 -9.44 0.27 -7.09
CA ILE A 86 -9.37 -0.81 -6.11
C ILE A 86 -10.59 -1.69 -6.37
N GLY A 87 -10.45 -2.71 -7.22
CA GLY A 87 -11.56 -3.61 -7.51
C GLY A 87 -11.50 -4.26 -8.88
N ASN A 88 -10.36 -4.83 -9.25
CA ASN A 88 -10.25 -6.09 -9.99
C ASN A 88 -8.77 -6.40 -10.16
N SER A 89 -8.45 -7.69 -9.98
CA SER A 89 -7.14 -8.30 -10.21
C SER A 89 -6.29 -7.51 -11.18
N ASP A 90 -5.12 -7.05 -10.71
CA ASP A 90 -4.07 -6.52 -11.56
C ASP A 90 -3.97 -7.43 -12.81
N PRO A 91 -4.19 -6.91 -14.04
CA PRO A 91 -4.16 -7.73 -15.24
C PRO A 91 -2.84 -8.47 -15.42
N MET A 92 -1.76 -7.98 -14.79
CA MET A 92 -0.50 -8.71 -14.70
C MET A 92 -0.62 -9.97 -13.83
N VAL A 93 -1.26 -9.86 -12.67
CA VAL A 93 -1.56 -10.99 -11.78
C VAL A 93 -2.52 -11.98 -12.45
N GLY A 94 -3.48 -11.51 -13.25
CA GLY A 94 -4.33 -12.38 -14.07
C GLY A 94 -3.52 -13.22 -15.05
N GLN A 95 -2.65 -12.58 -15.83
CA GLN A 95 -1.75 -13.26 -16.77
C GLN A 95 -0.84 -14.28 -16.07
N TYR A 96 -0.29 -13.93 -14.90
CA TYR A 96 0.51 -14.88 -14.12
C TYR A 96 -0.30 -16.07 -13.61
N LYS A 97 -1.54 -15.86 -13.16
CA LYS A 97 -2.41 -16.95 -12.69
C LYS A 97 -2.84 -17.88 -13.82
N ASP A 98 -3.01 -17.37 -15.04
CA ASP A 98 -3.34 -18.19 -16.20
C ASP A 98 -2.10 -18.96 -16.69
N LEU A 99 -0.92 -18.33 -16.73
CA LEU A 99 0.35 -18.99 -17.04
C LEU A 99 0.67 -20.12 -16.05
N ILE A 100 0.46 -19.90 -14.74
CA ILE A 100 0.65 -20.93 -13.70
C ILE A 100 -0.30 -22.11 -13.95
N ARG A 101 -1.55 -21.85 -14.33
CA ARG A 101 -2.54 -22.90 -14.58
C ARG A 101 -2.17 -23.75 -15.80
N GLU A 102 -1.72 -23.11 -16.88
CA GLU A 102 -1.25 -23.81 -18.08
C GLU A 102 -0.03 -24.69 -17.77
N GLN A 103 0.92 -24.18 -16.99
CA GLN A 103 2.06 -24.96 -16.51
C GLN A 103 1.64 -26.15 -15.65
N ASP A 104 0.70 -25.96 -14.73
CA ASP A 104 0.18 -27.05 -13.88
C ASP A 104 -0.49 -28.16 -14.72
N GLU A 105 -1.24 -27.78 -15.77
CA GLU A 105 -1.88 -28.73 -16.70
C GLU A 105 -0.84 -29.52 -17.52
N GLU A 106 0.19 -28.85 -18.03
CA GLU A 106 1.27 -29.48 -18.79
C GLU A 106 2.09 -30.43 -17.91
N ILE A 107 2.40 -30.03 -16.67
CA ILE A 107 3.08 -30.87 -15.69
C ILE A 107 2.24 -32.12 -15.38
N GLN A 108 0.93 -31.99 -15.20
CA GLN A 108 0.07 -33.15 -14.96
C GLN A 108 0.02 -34.09 -16.17
N LYS A 109 0.01 -33.55 -17.39
CA LYS A 109 0.05 -34.36 -18.61
C LYS A 109 1.36 -35.13 -18.71
N LEU A 110 2.50 -34.44 -18.57
CA LEU A 110 3.82 -35.07 -18.63
C LEU A 110 4.01 -36.15 -17.56
N LYS A 111 3.49 -35.93 -16.34
CA LYS A 111 3.49 -36.96 -15.29
C LYS A 111 2.69 -38.19 -15.68
N ARG A 112 1.48 -38.01 -16.22
CA ARG A 112 0.65 -39.12 -16.71
C ARG A 112 1.32 -39.88 -17.85
N ASP A 113 1.93 -39.17 -18.80
CA ASP A 113 2.62 -39.79 -19.93
C ASP A 113 3.84 -40.60 -19.45
N ASN A 114 4.62 -40.09 -18.49
CA ASN A 114 5.71 -40.83 -17.87
C ASN A 114 5.24 -42.07 -17.10
N GLU A 115 4.16 -41.97 -16.32
CA GLU A 115 3.59 -43.12 -15.61
C GLU A 115 3.11 -44.21 -16.58
N ASN A 116 2.52 -43.82 -17.70
CA ASN A 116 2.08 -44.76 -18.74
C ASN A 116 3.27 -45.42 -19.44
N LEU A 117 4.30 -44.65 -19.81
CA LEU A 117 5.53 -45.17 -20.40
C LEU A 117 6.30 -46.08 -19.44
N GLU A 118 6.32 -45.78 -18.14
CA GLU A 118 6.91 -46.65 -17.11
C GLU A 118 6.15 -47.98 -16.98
N LYS A 119 4.81 -47.95 -17.05
CA LYS A 119 3.99 -49.17 -17.06
C LYS A 119 4.24 -50.01 -18.31
N GLU A 120 4.23 -49.39 -19.50
CA GLU A 120 4.54 -50.09 -20.76
C GLU A 120 5.94 -50.70 -20.71
N LYS A 121 6.95 -49.96 -20.23
CA LYS A 121 8.30 -50.49 -20.04
C LYS A 121 8.34 -51.70 -19.10
N GLN A 122 7.55 -51.68 -18.02
CA GLN A 122 7.44 -52.82 -17.09
C GLN A 122 6.72 -54.02 -17.71
N GLU A 123 5.76 -53.82 -18.61
CA GLU A 123 5.08 -54.92 -19.31
C GLU A 123 5.96 -55.60 -20.37
N PHE A 124 6.99 -54.90 -20.87
CA PHE A 124 7.97 -55.43 -21.83
C PHE A 124 9.31 -55.88 -21.20
N GLN A 125 9.44 -55.86 -19.87
CA GLN A 125 10.60 -56.38 -19.13
C GLN A 125 10.26 -57.67 -18.37
#